data_AF-A0AAW2UX97-F1
#
_entry.id   AF-A0AAW2UX97-F1
#
_cell.length_a   1.000
_cell.length_b   1.000
_cell.length_c   1.000
_cell.angle_alpha   90.00
_cell.angle_beta   90.00
_cell.angle_gamma   90.00
#
_symmetry.space_group_name_H-M   'P 1'
#
loop_
_entity.id
_entity.type
_entity.pdbx_description
1 polymer ?
#
loop_
_entity_poly.entity_id
_entity_poly.type
_entity_poly.pdbx_seq_one_letter_code
_entity_poly.pdbx_strand_id
1 'polypeptide(L)'
;MEDWVVQVHETLRNMEHIYTPLEVEKWKKQSIFKLPAHVTDLDKKAYEPRVVSLGPYHHDKLHLKPMEMHKQRAFLHFMRRSEVPLEHYAKARRKRCKI
;
A
#
# COMPACT_ATOMS: atom_id res chain seq x y z
N MET A 1 16.00 6.15 10.49
CA MET A 1 15.54 5.80 9.12
C MET A 1 16.06 4.43 8.70
N GLU A 2 17.26 4.03 9.15
CA GLU A 2 17.81 2.67 8.96
C GLU A 2 17.06 1.59 9.77
N ASP A 3 16.59 1.94 10.97
CA ASP A 3 15.86 1.05 11.89
C ASP A 3 14.60 0.38 11.26
N TRP A 4 13.81 1.14 10.51
CA TRP A 4 12.63 0.61 9.80
C TRP A 4 13.00 -0.34 8.66
N VAL A 5 14.13 -0.10 7.98
CA VAL A 5 14.61 -0.96 6.88
C VAL A 5 15.00 -2.33 7.45
N VAL A 6 15.72 -2.34 8.56
CA VAL A 6 16.11 -3.57 9.27
C VAL A 6 14.88 -4.36 9.70
N GLN A 7 13.88 -3.69 10.32
CA GLN A 7 12.64 -4.33 10.74
C GLN A 7 11.86 -4.99 9.58
N VAL A 8 11.82 -4.34 8.41
CA VAL A 8 11.17 -4.90 7.21
C VAL A 8 11.92 -6.14 6.72
N HIS A 9 13.25 -6.11 6.69
CA HIS A 9 14.05 -7.27 6.26
C HIS A 9 13.92 -8.48 7.18
N GLU A 10 13.84 -8.28 8.49
CA GLU A 10 13.57 -9.35 9.46
C GLU A 10 12.17 -9.94 9.27
N THR A 11 11.16 -9.07 9.10
CA THR A 11 9.78 -9.49 8.89
C THR A 11 9.62 -10.29 7.60
N LEU A 12 10.32 -9.91 6.52
CA LEU A 12 10.33 -10.64 5.26
C LEU A 12 10.98 -12.02 5.38
N ARG A 13 12.07 -12.15 6.15
CA ARG A 13 12.76 -13.43 6.40
C ARG A 13 11.89 -14.43 7.17
N ASN A 14 11.10 -13.93 8.12
CA ASN A 14 10.29 -14.77 9.02
C ASN A 14 8.91 -15.11 8.45
N MET A 15 8.57 -14.63 7.25
CA MET A 15 7.27 -14.85 6.65
C MET A 15 7.26 -16.16 5.85
N GLU A 16 6.78 -17.26 6.45
CA GLU A 16 6.54 -18.51 5.70
C GLU A 16 5.42 -18.36 4.66
N HIS A 17 5.35 -19.29 3.70
CA HIS A 17 4.52 -19.21 2.50
C HIS A 17 3.01 -19.20 2.83
N ILE A 18 2.35 -18.05 2.65
CA ILE A 18 0.91 -17.87 2.94
C ILE A 18 0.04 -17.91 1.67
N TYR A 19 0.62 -17.98 0.46
CA TYR A 19 -0.17 -17.84 -0.77
C TYR A 19 -0.41 -19.14 -1.51
N THR A 20 -1.68 -19.40 -1.76
CA THR A 20 -2.10 -20.43 -2.71
C THR A 20 -1.96 -19.89 -4.15
N PRO A 21 -1.63 -20.72 -5.14
CA PRO A 21 -1.63 -20.32 -6.55
C PRO A 21 -2.95 -19.67 -7.02
N LEU A 22 -4.07 -20.07 -6.41
CA LEU A 22 -5.41 -19.52 -6.68
C LEU A 22 -5.54 -18.04 -6.30
N GLU A 23 -4.98 -17.62 -5.18
CA GLU A 23 -5.00 -16.21 -4.75
C GLU A 23 -4.19 -15.31 -5.68
N VAL A 24 -3.04 -15.81 -6.17
CA VAL A 24 -2.19 -15.10 -7.12
C VAL A 24 -2.92 -14.87 -8.44
N GLU A 25 -3.65 -15.87 -8.95
CA GLU A 25 -4.44 -15.70 -10.18
C GLU A 25 -5.58 -14.69 -10.01
N LYS A 26 -6.27 -14.72 -8.86
CA LYS A 26 -7.36 -13.79 -8.55
C LYS A 26 -6.89 -12.32 -8.56
N TRP A 27 -5.71 -12.04 -8.01
CA TRP A 27 -5.18 -10.68 -7.95
C TRP A 27 -4.73 -10.13 -9.31
N LYS A 28 -4.34 -11.00 -10.26
CA LYS A 28 -4.00 -10.56 -11.63
C LYS A 28 -5.19 -9.94 -12.37
N LYS A 29 -6.43 -10.24 -11.96
CA LYS A 29 -7.66 -9.76 -12.61
C LYS A 29 -8.18 -8.45 -12.03
N GLN A 30 -7.62 -7.95 -10.92
CA GLN A 30 -8.12 -6.77 -10.22
C GLN A 30 -7.28 -5.53 -10.55
N SER A 31 -7.93 -4.38 -10.75
CA SER A 31 -7.28 -3.10 -11.06
C SER A 31 -7.89 -1.98 -10.22
N ILE A 32 -7.07 -0.98 -9.88
CA ILE A 32 -7.49 0.22 -9.16
C ILE A 32 -7.28 1.41 -10.10
N PHE A 33 -8.35 2.17 -10.35
CA PHE A 33 -8.32 3.33 -11.25
C PHE A 33 -8.29 4.63 -10.46
N LYS A 34 -7.48 5.58 -10.93
CA LYS A 34 -7.50 6.96 -10.42
C LYS A 34 -8.59 7.73 -11.17
N LEU A 35 -9.55 8.28 -10.42
CA LEU A 35 -10.60 9.12 -11.00
C LEU A 35 -10.09 10.56 -11.25
N PRO A 36 -10.57 11.25 -12.31
CA PRO A 36 -10.29 12.66 -12.51
C PRO A 36 -10.88 13.55 -11.41
N ALA A 37 -10.20 14.65 -11.09
CA ALA A 37 -10.62 15.58 -10.02
C ALA A 37 -12.04 16.13 -10.24
N HIS A 38 -12.37 16.51 -11.48
CA HIS A 38 -13.69 17.05 -11.82
C HIS A 38 -14.83 16.09 -11.54
N VAL A 39 -14.60 14.76 -11.57
CA VAL A 39 -15.61 13.75 -11.21
C VAL A 39 -15.73 13.69 -9.68
N THR A 40 -14.60 13.67 -8.99
CA THR A 40 -14.58 13.56 -7.53
C THR A 40 -15.07 14.81 -6.80
N ASP A 41 -14.98 15.98 -7.44
CA ASP A 41 -15.41 17.26 -6.87
C ASP A 41 -16.94 17.43 -6.89
N LEU A 42 -17.67 16.70 -7.75
CA LEU A 42 -19.13 16.71 -7.78
C LEU A 42 -19.75 16.14 -6.50
N ASP A 43 -19.14 15.09 -5.95
CA ASP A 43 -19.51 14.53 -4.65
C ASP A 43 -18.29 13.90 -3.95
N LYS A 44 -17.61 14.71 -3.13
CA LYS A 44 -16.44 14.27 -2.38
C LYS A 44 -16.75 13.15 -1.38
N LYS A 45 -17.98 13.05 -0.88
CA LYS A 45 -18.39 12.04 0.11
C LYS A 45 -18.59 10.68 -0.54
N ALA A 46 -19.04 10.63 -1.80
CA ALA A 46 -19.18 9.39 -2.55
C ALA A 46 -17.83 8.67 -2.79
N TYR A 47 -16.75 9.44 -2.90
CA TYR A 47 -15.40 8.91 -3.16
C TYR A 47 -14.51 8.87 -1.94
N GLU A 48 -15.02 9.25 -0.76
CA GLU A 48 -14.29 9.10 0.49
C GLU A 48 -14.27 7.62 0.92
N PRO A 49 -13.10 7.02 1.16
CA PRO A 49 -13.04 5.66 1.64
C PRO A 49 -13.68 5.55 3.02
N ARG A 50 -14.55 4.55 3.17
CA ARG A 50 -15.21 4.22 4.43
C ARG A 50 -14.43 3.21 5.27
N VAL A 51 -13.75 2.28 4.60
CA VAL A 51 -13.09 1.13 5.23
C VAL A 51 -11.64 0.98 4.78
N VAL A 52 -11.38 1.13 3.48
CA VAL A 52 -10.07 0.88 2.89
C VAL A 52 -9.54 2.15 2.23
N SER A 53 -8.43 2.69 2.73
CA SER A 53 -7.62 3.65 1.97
C SER A 53 -6.40 2.95 1.40
N LEU A 54 -6.05 3.30 0.15
CA LEU A 54 -4.87 2.78 -0.53
C LEU A 54 -3.87 3.93 -0.72
N GLY A 55 -2.66 3.72 -0.20
CA GLY A 55 -1.60 4.71 -0.26
C GLY A 55 -1.76 5.87 0.74
N PRO A 56 -1.11 7.02 0.47
CA PRO A 56 -1.08 8.18 1.38
C PRO A 56 -2.38 9.00 1.35
N TYR A 57 -3.21 8.76 0.34
CA TYR A 57 -4.48 9.45 0.20
C TYR A 57 -5.33 8.99 1.38
N HIS A 58 -5.71 9.94 2.24
CA HIS A 58 -6.47 9.69 3.48
C HIS A 58 -5.67 9.09 4.64
N HIS A 59 -4.36 9.38 4.73
CA HIS A 59 -3.62 9.23 5.99
C HIS A 59 -4.28 10.07 7.10
N ASP A 60 -4.12 9.65 8.37
CA ASP A 60 -4.57 10.36 9.58
C ASP A 60 -6.07 10.44 9.88
N LYS A 61 -6.94 9.87 9.04
CA LYS A 61 -8.37 9.76 9.38
C LYS A 61 -8.59 8.63 10.38
N LEU A 62 -9.20 8.94 11.53
CA LEU A 62 -9.42 7.98 12.62
C LEU A 62 -10.17 6.73 12.18
N HIS A 63 -11.21 6.88 11.34
CA HIS A 63 -12.00 5.74 10.84
C HIS A 63 -11.22 4.83 9.87
N LEU A 64 -10.08 5.28 9.36
CA LEU A 64 -9.21 4.51 8.44
C LEU A 64 -7.99 3.91 9.14
N LYS A 65 -7.76 4.25 10.42
CA LYS A 65 -6.64 3.71 11.22
C LYS A 65 -6.59 2.17 11.24
N PRO A 66 -7.71 1.44 11.31
CA PRO A 66 -7.68 -0.03 11.22
C PRO A 66 -7.01 -0.56 9.94
N MET A 67 -7.05 0.20 8.84
CA MET A 67 -6.46 -0.19 7.57
C MET A 67 -4.92 -0.11 7.55
N GLU A 68 -4.29 0.63 8.46
CA GLU A 68 -2.84 0.80 8.47
C GLU A 68 -2.09 -0.54 8.67
N MET A 69 -2.64 -1.45 9.50
CA MET A 69 -2.08 -2.80 9.64
C MET A 69 -2.14 -3.59 8.32
N HIS A 70 -3.23 -3.44 7.56
CA HIS A 70 -3.38 -4.11 6.28
C HIS A 70 -2.50 -3.49 5.19
N LYS A 71 -2.24 -2.17 5.22
CA LYS A 71 -1.26 -1.50 4.35
C LYS A 71 0.15 -2.04 4.59
N GLN A 72 0.53 -2.23 5.85
CA GLN A 72 1.82 -2.82 6.22
C GLN A 72 1.94 -4.26 5.69
N ARG A 73 0.93 -5.11 5.92
CA ARG A 73 0.92 -6.48 5.37
C ARG A 73 1.03 -6.49 3.85
N ALA A 74 0.20 -5.70 3.15
CA ALA A 74 0.23 -5.60 1.69
C ALA A 74 1.59 -5.13 1.15
N PHE A 75 2.23 -4.18 1.85
CA PHE A 75 3.57 -3.71 1.51
C PHE A 75 4.61 -4.81 1.63
N LEU A 76 4.62 -5.57 2.73
CA LEU A 76 5.57 -6.68 2.91
C LEU A 76 5.41 -7.74 1.80
N HIS A 77 4.17 -8.07 1.46
CA HIS A 77 3.87 -9.03 0.39
C HIS A 77 4.22 -8.48 -1.00
N PHE A 78 4.08 -7.19 -1.23
CA PHE A 78 4.58 -6.53 -2.43
C PHE A 78 6.10 -6.60 -2.50
N MET A 79 6.81 -6.29 -1.41
CA MET A 79 8.27 -6.36 -1.34
C MET A 79 8.80 -7.76 -1.58
N ARG A 80 8.11 -8.80 -1.10
CA ARG A 80 8.51 -10.20 -1.36
C ARG A 80 8.32 -10.62 -2.82
N ARG A 81 7.26 -10.13 -3.47
CA ARG A 81 6.99 -10.41 -4.90
C ARG A 81 7.82 -9.54 -5.83
N SER A 82 8.23 -8.38 -5.34
CA SER A 82 9.09 -7.48 -6.07
C SER A 82 10.51 -7.98 -6.00
N GLU A 83 11.14 -8.18 -7.14
CA GLU A 83 12.57 -8.48 -7.23
C GLU A 83 13.43 -7.20 -7.07
N VAL A 84 12.80 -6.09 -6.67
CA VAL A 84 13.45 -4.78 -6.53
C VAL A 84 13.87 -4.55 -5.07
N PRO A 85 15.12 -4.13 -4.82
CA PRO A 85 15.61 -3.83 -3.47
C PRO A 85 14.82 -2.72 -2.75
N LEU A 86 14.68 -2.83 -1.43
CA LEU A 86 13.90 -1.90 -0.59
C LEU A 86 14.41 -0.45 -0.70
N GLU A 87 15.70 -0.27 -0.93
CA GLU A 87 16.39 1.01 -1.06
C GLU A 87 15.84 1.83 -2.24
N HIS A 88 15.42 1.16 -3.32
CA HIS A 88 14.79 1.83 -4.47
C HIS A 88 13.47 2.49 -4.05
N TYR A 89 12.66 1.80 -3.25
CA TYR A 89 11.39 2.34 -2.74
C TYR A 89 11.61 3.43 -1.69
N ALA A 90 12.61 3.27 -0.81
CA ALA A 90 12.98 4.29 0.16
C ALA A 90 13.45 5.59 -0.53
N LYS A 91 14.21 5.48 -1.63
CA LYS A 91 14.62 6.62 -2.46
C LYS A 91 13.44 7.29 -3.16
N ALA A 92 12.47 6.51 -3.64
CA ALA A 92 11.25 7.04 -4.28
C ALA A 92 10.37 7.83 -3.29
N ARG A 93 10.27 7.40 -2.02
CA ARG A 93 9.56 8.16 -0.96
C ARG A 93 10.14 9.56 -0.74
N ARG A 94 11.45 9.74 -0.88
CA ARG A 94 12.12 11.05 -0.71
C ARG A 94 11.80 12.04 -1.83
N LYS A 95 11.37 11.56 -3.00
CA LYS A 95 11.08 12.40 -4.17
C LYS A 95 9.65 12.96 -4.21
N ARG A 96 8.87 12.91 -3.12
CA ARG A 96 7.58 13.61 -3.15
C ARG A 96 7.79 15.12 -3.14
N CYS A 97 7.65 15.67 -4.35
CA CYS A 97 7.33 17.06 -4.61
C CYS A 97 6.30 17.56 -3.60
N LYS A 98 6.61 18.75 -3.07
CA LYS A 98 5.63 19.69 -2.53
C LYS A 98 4.45 19.74 -3.53
N ILE A 99 3.27 19.31 -3.08
CA ILE A 99 2.01 19.76 -3.66
C ILE A 99 1.61 20.96 -2.82
#